data_AF-A0ABD5WLB0-F1
#
_entry.id   AF-A0ABD5WLB0-F1
#
_cell.length_a   1.000
_cell.length_b   1.000
_cell.length_c   1.000
_cell.angle_alpha   90.00
_cell.angle_beta   90.00
_cell.angle_gamma   90.00
#
_symmetry.space_group_name_H-M   'P 1'
#
loop_
_entity.id
_entity.type
_entity.pdbx_description
1 polymer ?
#
loop_
_entity_poly.entity_id
_entity_poly.type
_entity_poly.pdbx_seq_one_letter_code
_entity_poly.pdbx_strand_id
1 'polypeptide(L)'
;MSIETEADGEATELSHVEELAGELGEAIAETPEYRRFEETKAAVEDDDEAQQQVKEFEQLRQEFMLARQTGEATKEDIQKVREAQQELHSMPVMEEYLQAQEELEAKMEAVNSAISEPLAIDFGDQASGCCED
;
A
#
# COMPACT_ATOMS: atom_id res chain seq x y z
N MET A 1 -46.11 28.65 -6.69
CA MET A 1 -46.20 27.18 -6.76
C MET A 1 -44.79 26.68 -6.62
N SER A 2 -44.49 26.15 -5.44
CA SER A 2 -43.18 25.62 -5.07
C SER A 2 -42.96 24.33 -5.85
N ILE A 3 -41.79 24.20 -6.47
CA ILE A 3 -41.26 22.88 -6.82
C ILE A 3 -40.43 22.45 -5.61
N GLU A 4 -41.01 21.59 -4.78
CA GLU A 4 -40.23 20.86 -3.79
C GLU A 4 -39.39 19.86 -4.59
N THR A 5 -38.12 20.17 -4.72
CA THR A 5 -37.12 19.22 -5.20
C THR A 5 -36.98 18.15 -4.14
N GLU A 6 -37.65 17.03 -4.38
CA GLU A 6 -37.41 15.75 -3.72
C GLU A 6 -36.02 15.27 -4.17
N ALA A 7 -34.98 15.85 -3.59
CA ALA A 7 -33.66 15.25 -3.54
C ALA A 7 -33.65 14.29 -2.35
N ASP A 8 -34.46 13.25 -2.43
CA ASP A 8 -34.31 12.08 -1.57
C ASP A 8 -33.22 11.24 -2.23
N GLY A 9 -32.00 11.39 -1.71
CA GLY A 9 -30.89 10.55 -2.11
C GLY A 9 -31.23 9.11 -1.74
N GLU A 10 -31.18 8.22 -2.73
CA GLU A 10 -31.03 6.79 -2.49
C GLU A 10 -29.75 6.60 -1.65
N ALA A 11 -29.92 6.58 -0.32
CA ALA A 11 -29.00 5.88 0.55
C ALA A 11 -29.14 4.40 0.16
N THR A 12 -28.23 3.93 -0.70
CA THR A 12 -28.16 2.53 -1.09
C THR A 12 -28.00 1.73 0.19
N GLU A 13 -29.00 0.94 0.58
CA GLU A 13 -28.86 0.02 1.71
C GLU A 13 -27.72 -0.94 1.40
N LEU A 14 -26.70 -0.94 2.27
CA LEU A 14 -25.59 -1.87 2.17
C LEU A 14 -26.12 -3.29 2.34
N SER A 15 -25.59 -4.22 1.55
CA SER A 15 -25.83 -5.63 1.79
C SER A 15 -25.17 -6.07 3.10
N HIS A 16 -25.70 -7.12 3.72
CA HIS A 16 -25.10 -7.70 4.93
C HIS A 16 -23.60 -8.03 4.78
N VAL A 17 -23.16 -8.39 3.56
CA VAL A 17 -21.75 -8.66 3.26
C VAL A 17 -20.92 -7.38 3.32
N GLU A 18 -21.44 -6.25 2.82
CA GLU A 18 -20.77 -4.95 2.88
C GLU A 18 -20.71 -4.40 4.32
N GLU A 19 -21.75 -4.63 5.13
CA GLU A 19 -21.73 -4.33 6.56
C GLU A 19 -20.62 -5.11 7.28
N LEU A 20 -20.55 -6.42 7.08
CA LEU A 20 -19.50 -7.28 7.65
C LEU A 20 -18.10 -6.87 7.17
N ALA A 21 -17.96 -6.44 5.92
CA ALA A 21 -16.68 -5.93 5.40
C ALA A 21 -16.27 -4.63 6.11
N GLY A 22 -17.22 -3.74 6.40
CA GLY A 22 -16.99 -2.54 7.21
C GLY A 22 -16.54 -2.87 8.63
N GLU A 23 -17.27 -3.77 9.31
CA GLU A 23 -16.92 -4.24 10.66
C GLU A 23 -15.55 -4.91 10.72
N LEU A 24 -15.20 -5.70 9.68
CA LEU A 24 -13.87 -6.29 9.55
C LEU A 24 -12.80 -5.21 9.40
N GLY A 25 -13.03 -4.17 8.59
CA GLY A 25 -12.12 -3.05 8.44
C GLY A 25 -11.88 -2.29 9.76
N GLU A 26 -12.95 -2.03 10.52
CA GLU A 26 -12.85 -1.42 11.86
C GLU A 26 -12.04 -2.31 12.81
N ALA A 27 -12.31 -3.62 12.83
CA ALA A 27 -11.56 -4.55 13.66
C ALA A 27 -10.07 -4.64 13.28
N ILE A 28 -9.76 -4.57 11.98
CA ILE A 28 -8.38 -4.50 11.47
C ILE A 28 -7.69 -3.22 11.94
N ALA A 29 -8.38 -2.08 11.87
CA ALA A 29 -7.83 -0.79 12.31
C ALA A 29 -7.48 -0.77 13.82
N GLU A 30 -8.12 -1.63 14.62
CA GLU A 30 -7.83 -1.78 16.03
C GLU A 30 -6.65 -2.72 16.35
N THR A 31 -6.13 -3.43 15.35
CA THR A 31 -5.01 -4.38 15.54
C THR A 31 -3.70 -3.67 15.90
N PRO A 32 -2.85 -4.29 16.74
CA PRO A 32 -1.51 -3.79 17.01
C PRO A 32 -0.66 -3.60 15.73
N GLU A 33 -0.79 -4.50 14.77
CA GLU A 33 -0.05 -4.50 13.51
C GLU A 33 -0.40 -3.26 12.67
N TYR A 34 -1.70 -2.95 12.50
CA TYR A 34 -2.14 -1.76 11.76
C TYR A 34 -1.74 -0.47 12.46
N ARG A 35 -1.89 -0.40 13.80
CA ARG A 35 -1.48 0.79 14.56
C ARG A 35 0.02 1.04 14.48
N ARG A 36 0.84 -0.02 14.58
CA ARG A 36 2.29 0.09 14.42
C ARG A 36 2.65 0.60 13.02
N PHE A 37 2.00 0.08 11.98
CA PHE A 37 2.19 0.56 10.61
C PHE A 37 1.88 2.06 10.45
N GLU A 38 0.75 2.54 10.98
CA GLU A 38 0.40 3.96 10.91
C GLU A 38 1.40 4.84 11.70
N GLU A 39 1.86 4.38 12.88
CA GLU A 39 2.84 5.09 13.70
C GLU A 39 4.20 5.19 13.00
N THR A 40 4.72 4.09 12.43
CA THR A 40 6.02 4.10 11.74
C THR A 40 5.95 4.85 10.41
N LYS A 41 4.81 4.80 9.73
CA LYS A 41 4.56 5.62 8.53
C LYS A 41 4.63 7.10 8.86
N ALA A 42 3.93 7.55 9.90
CA ALA A 42 3.98 8.94 10.36
C ALA A 42 5.42 9.33 10.75
N ALA A 43 6.16 8.44 11.40
CA ALA A 43 7.56 8.70 11.74
C ALA A 43 8.45 8.92 10.50
N VAL A 44 8.24 8.17 9.42
CA VAL A 44 8.93 8.40 8.13
C VAL A 44 8.49 9.73 7.50
N GLU A 45 7.21 10.06 7.56
CA GLU A 45 6.66 11.31 7.01
C GLU A 45 7.18 12.57 7.73
N ASP A 46 7.40 12.47 9.04
CA ASP A 46 7.90 13.54 9.90
C ASP A 46 9.44 13.65 9.92
N ASP A 47 10.17 12.69 9.34
CA ASP A 47 11.64 12.68 9.29
C ASP A 47 12.16 13.36 8.01
N ASP A 48 12.71 14.58 8.15
CA ASP A 48 13.22 15.39 7.04
C ASP A 48 14.31 14.67 6.21
N GLU A 49 15.17 13.87 6.85
CA GLU A 49 16.26 13.16 6.18
C GLU A 49 15.70 12.00 5.36
N ALA A 50 14.76 11.24 5.92
CA ALA A 50 14.06 10.17 5.22
C ALA A 50 13.27 10.74 4.03
N GLN A 51 12.57 11.85 4.22
CA GLN A 51 11.84 12.52 3.14
C GLN A 51 12.76 13.02 2.03
N GLN A 52 13.99 13.44 2.36
CA GLN A 52 14.98 13.80 1.35
C GLN A 52 15.44 12.57 0.55
N GLN A 53 15.74 11.47 1.22
CA GLN A 53 16.17 10.22 0.59
C GLN A 53 15.08 9.57 -0.27
N VAL A 54 13.81 9.62 0.18
CA VAL A 54 12.65 9.20 -0.62
C VAL A 54 12.59 9.97 -1.94
N LYS A 55 12.73 11.30 -1.90
CA LYS A 55 12.71 12.15 -3.10
C LYS A 55 13.86 11.83 -4.05
N GLU A 56 15.06 11.63 -3.53
CA GLU A 56 16.23 11.27 -4.33
C GLU A 56 16.05 9.91 -5.02
N PHE A 57 15.59 8.90 -4.28
CA PHE A 57 15.26 7.59 -4.83
C PHE A 57 14.18 7.68 -5.92
N GLU A 58 13.09 8.42 -5.68
CA GLU A 58 12.01 8.59 -6.64
C GLU A 58 12.46 9.29 -7.92
N GLN A 59 13.31 10.31 -7.79
CA GLN A 59 13.89 11.01 -8.94
C GLN A 59 14.75 10.07 -9.79
N LEU A 60 15.69 9.35 -9.16
CA LEU A 60 16.54 8.37 -9.86
C LEU A 60 15.72 7.28 -10.54
N ARG A 61 14.66 6.79 -9.87
CA ARG A 61 13.75 5.80 -10.45
C ARG A 61 13.03 6.33 -11.69
N GLN A 62 12.54 7.57 -11.65
CA GLN A 62 11.86 8.21 -12.78
C GLN A 62 12.83 8.42 -13.96
N GLU A 63 14.04 8.92 -13.69
CA GLU A 63 15.09 9.09 -14.71
C GLU A 63 15.45 7.76 -15.37
N PHE A 64 15.64 6.70 -14.58
CA PHE A 64 15.90 5.36 -15.10
C PHE A 64 14.74 4.82 -15.95
N MET A 65 13.49 5.00 -15.54
CA MET A 65 12.32 4.55 -16.30
C MET A 65 12.20 5.27 -17.64
N LEU A 66 12.50 6.58 -17.69
CA LEU A 66 12.54 7.34 -18.93
C LEU A 66 13.67 6.84 -19.84
N ALA A 67 14.88 6.68 -19.32
CA ALA A 67 16.03 6.17 -20.08
C ALA A 67 15.76 4.76 -20.61
N ARG A 68 15.04 3.93 -19.85
CA ARG A 68 14.65 2.59 -20.30
C ARG A 68 13.64 2.65 -21.45
N GLN A 69 12.71 3.61 -21.41
CA GLN A 69 11.72 3.81 -22.48
C GLN A 69 12.37 4.31 -23.78
N THR A 70 13.38 5.17 -23.70
CA THR A 70 14.10 5.71 -24.87
C THR A 70 15.21 4.80 -25.38
N GLY A 71 15.53 3.73 -24.64
CA GLY A 71 16.62 2.80 -24.97
C GLY A 71 18.01 3.31 -24.59
N GLU A 72 18.09 4.34 -23.75
CA GLU A 72 19.32 4.99 -23.29
C GLU A 72 19.79 4.50 -21.92
N ALA A 73 18.98 3.68 -21.22
CA ALA A 73 19.32 3.15 -19.91
C ALA A 73 20.63 2.36 -19.90
N THR A 74 21.48 2.68 -18.93
CA THR A 74 22.78 2.04 -18.72
C THR A 74 22.79 1.16 -17.47
N LYS A 75 23.87 0.37 -17.34
CA LYS A 75 24.13 -0.40 -16.11
C LYS A 75 24.43 0.50 -14.91
N GLU A 76 24.96 1.70 -15.14
CA GLU A 76 25.26 2.66 -14.08
C GLU A 76 23.96 3.24 -13.52
N ASP A 77 22.97 3.51 -14.37
CA ASP A 77 21.68 4.08 -13.95
C ASP A 77 20.93 3.13 -13.01
N ILE A 78 20.86 1.84 -13.35
CA ILE A 78 20.24 0.84 -12.46
C ILE A 78 21.04 0.63 -11.16
N GLN A 79 22.37 0.83 -11.20
CA GLN A 79 23.20 0.73 -10.01
C GLN A 79 22.91 1.89 -9.05
N LYS A 80 22.80 3.13 -9.55
CA LYS A 80 22.42 4.31 -8.76
C LYS A 80 21.06 4.16 -8.10
N VAL A 81 20.06 3.67 -8.83
CA VAL A 81 18.73 3.41 -8.26
C VAL A 81 18.79 2.39 -7.12
N ARG A 82 19.58 1.32 -7.27
CA ARG A 82 19.75 0.29 -6.23
C ARG A 82 20.49 0.81 -5.01
N GLU A 83 21.52 1.63 -5.21
CA GLU A 83 22.28 2.25 -4.11
C GLU A 83 21.37 3.19 -3.31
N ALA A 84 20.65 4.09 -3.97
CA ALA A 84 19.68 4.97 -3.31
C ALA A 84 18.59 4.19 -2.56
N GLN A 85 18.10 3.09 -3.14
CA GLN A 85 17.14 2.22 -2.45
C GLN A 85 17.75 1.59 -1.18
N GLN A 86 18.97 1.07 -1.27
CA GLN A 86 19.65 0.46 -0.12
C GLN A 86 19.93 1.48 0.97
N GLU A 87 20.36 2.68 0.60
CA GLU A 87 20.59 3.78 1.54
C GLU A 87 19.29 4.15 2.26
N LEU A 88 18.20 4.36 1.52
CA LEU A 88 16.88 4.65 2.09
C LEU A 88 16.41 3.54 3.04
N HIS A 89 16.48 2.27 2.61
CA HIS A 89 16.05 1.12 3.42
C HIS A 89 16.95 0.86 4.64
N SER A 90 18.20 1.36 4.62
CA SER A 90 19.12 1.24 5.75
C SER A 90 18.89 2.27 6.86
N MET A 91 18.02 3.26 6.62
CA MET A 91 17.67 4.26 7.63
C MET A 91 16.81 3.61 8.72
N PRO A 92 17.10 3.84 10.02
CA PRO A 92 16.36 3.21 11.11
C PRO A 92 14.84 3.46 11.06
N VAL A 93 14.41 4.67 10.69
CA VAL A 93 12.98 5.01 10.59
C VAL A 93 12.29 4.27 9.44
N MET A 94 13.01 4.03 8.35
CA MET A 94 12.51 3.27 7.20
C MET A 94 12.52 1.76 7.48
N GLU A 95 13.53 1.24 8.16
CA GLU A 95 13.60 -0.16 8.57
C GLU A 95 12.42 -0.54 9.47
N GLU A 96 12.11 0.30 10.47
CA GLU A 96 10.94 0.11 11.35
C GLU A 96 9.62 0.15 10.58
N TYR A 97 9.50 1.06 9.60
CA TYR A 97 8.32 1.14 8.72
C TYR A 97 8.16 -0.12 7.87
N LEU A 98 9.22 -0.59 7.21
CA LEU A 98 9.20 -1.78 6.38
C LEU A 98 8.87 -3.04 7.20
N GLN A 99 9.39 -3.16 8.41
CA GLN A 99 9.03 -4.26 9.30
C GLN A 99 7.56 -4.21 9.71
N ALA A 100 7.04 -3.04 10.08
CA ALA A 100 5.63 -2.88 10.44
C ALA A 100 4.71 -3.19 9.24
N GLN A 101 5.13 -2.83 8.02
CA GLN A 101 4.44 -3.18 6.79
C GLN A 101 4.39 -4.70 6.57
N GLU A 102 5.51 -5.41 6.71
CA GLU A 102 5.57 -6.88 6.55
C GLU A 102 4.64 -7.60 7.55
N GLU A 103 4.63 -7.14 8.81
CA GLU A 103 3.75 -7.70 9.85
C GLU A 103 2.26 -7.47 9.53
N LEU A 104 1.91 -6.28 9.03
CA LEU A 104 0.55 -5.98 8.58
C LEU A 104 0.16 -6.82 7.36
N GLU A 105 1.05 -6.97 6.38
CA GLU A 105 0.83 -7.78 5.19
C GLU A 105 0.55 -9.25 5.55
N ALA A 106 1.35 -9.84 6.44
CA ALA A 106 1.13 -11.20 6.93
C ALA A 106 -0.23 -11.35 7.64
N LYS A 107 -0.66 -10.32 8.39
CA LYS A 107 -1.99 -10.29 9.01
C LYS A 107 -3.10 -10.25 7.96
N MET A 108 -2.95 -9.41 6.93
CA MET A 108 -3.93 -9.28 5.85
C MET A 108 -4.01 -10.54 4.99
N GLU A 109 -2.89 -11.22 4.75
CA GLU A 109 -2.87 -12.51 4.07
C GLU A 109 -3.72 -13.54 4.83
N ALA A 110 -3.55 -13.66 6.16
CA ALA A 110 -4.35 -14.57 6.97
C ALA A 110 -5.85 -14.24 6.95
N VAL A 111 -6.21 -12.95 6.96
CA VAL A 111 -7.61 -12.50 6.81
C VAL A 111 -8.16 -12.89 5.44
N ASN A 112 -7.39 -12.63 4.38
CA ASN A 112 -7.78 -12.95 3.02
C ASN A 112 -7.94 -14.47 2.80
N SER A 113 -7.06 -15.30 3.37
CA SER A 113 -7.21 -16.75 3.34
C SER A 113 -8.49 -17.20 4.06
N ALA A 114 -8.83 -16.61 5.21
CA ALA A 114 -10.06 -16.94 5.93
C ALA A 114 -11.33 -16.57 5.16
N ILE A 115 -11.32 -15.45 4.43
CA ILE A 115 -12.42 -15.05 3.54
C ILE A 115 -12.52 -15.98 2.34
N SER A 116 -11.37 -16.41 1.80
CA SER A 116 -11.29 -17.24 0.60
C SER A 116 -11.57 -18.72 0.85
N GLU A 117 -11.34 -19.24 2.06
CA GLU A 117 -11.54 -20.65 2.43
C GLU A 117 -12.92 -21.23 2.04
N PRO A 118 -14.07 -20.54 2.27
CA PRO A 118 -15.37 -21.03 1.83
C PRO A 118 -15.67 -20.79 0.34
N LEU A 119 -14.80 -20.09 -0.38
CA LEU A 119 -15.00 -19.67 -1.76
C LEU A 119 -14.19 -20.58 -2.71
N ALA A 120 -14.67 -20.75 -3.94
CA ALA A 120 -13.93 -21.51 -4.96
C ALA A 120 -12.81 -20.69 -5.62
N ILE A 121 -12.51 -19.50 -5.09
CA ILE A 121 -11.61 -18.50 -5.64
C ILE A 121 -10.75 -18.00 -4.48
N ASP A 122 -9.43 -18.03 -4.66
CA ASP A 122 -8.49 -17.37 -3.76
C ASP A 122 -8.29 -15.93 -4.23
N PHE A 123 -8.75 -14.98 -3.42
CA PHE A 123 -8.61 -13.55 -3.74
C PHE A 123 -7.17 -13.06 -3.55
N GLY A 124 -6.34 -13.78 -2.79
CA GLY A 124 -4.93 -13.43 -2.56
C GLY A 124 -4.09 -13.72 -3.79
N ASP A 125 -4.31 -14.88 -4.41
CA ASP A 125 -3.68 -15.25 -5.68
C ASP A 125 -4.08 -14.28 -6.80
N GLN A 126 -5.37 -13.94 -6.89
CA GLN A 126 -5.90 -13.08 -7.97
C GLN A 126 -5.56 -11.58 -7.80
N ALA A 127 -5.40 -11.09 -6.57
CA ALA A 127 -5.01 -9.70 -6.31
C ALA A 127 -3.51 -9.45 -6.54
N SER A 128 -2.68 -10.50 -6.52
CA SER A 128 -1.22 -10.39 -6.62
C SER A 128 -0.70 -9.97 -8.00
N GLY A 129 -1.51 -10.02 -9.07
CA GLY A 129 -1.37 -9.23 -10.30
C GLY A 129 -0.01 -9.25 -11.02
N CYS A 130 0.90 -10.15 -10.68
CA CYS A 130 2.22 -10.26 -11.27
C CYS A 130 2.32 -11.57 -12.05
N CYS A 131 1.95 -11.49 -13.33
CA CYS A 131 2.35 -12.44 -14.36
C CYS A 131 1.89 -13.90 -14.14
N GLU A 132 0.62 -14.16 -14.38
CA GLU A 132 0.27 -15.40 -15.09
C GLU A 132 0.52 -15.16 -16.59
N ASP A 133 1.73 -15.51 -17.05
CA ASP A 133 2.04 -15.79 -18.47
C ASP A 133 2.13 -17.32 -18.65
#